data_AF-A0A1E7YRH3-F1
#
_entry.id   AF-A0A1E7YRH3-F1
#
_cell.length_a   1.000
_cell.length_b   1.000
_cell.length_c   1.000
_cell.angle_alpha   90.00
_cell.angle_beta   90.00
_cell.angle_gamma   90.00
#
_symmetry.space_group_name_H-M   'P 1'
#
loop_
_entity.id
_entity.type
_entity.pdbx_description
1 polymer ?
#
loop_
_entity_poly.entity_id
_entity_poly.type
_entity_poly.pdbx_seq_one_letter_code
_entity_poly.pdbx_strand_id
1 'polypeptide(L)'
;FALGVATVDPMSPEYDPAPLRPAVEARGLPYYLERQDIYGRAQQHLGRPSYCSFCARMRRGVLYACARREGYNVLALGQHLDDLAESFFMSLFYNGELRTMKVHYRVREGDLRVIRPLAYCRERQTRDFAEATGLPVIPENCPACFAHPTERAYVKTLLAQQEARDPRLFRQLRRAMLPLMARGLPQLEEGRP
;
A
#
# COMPACT_ATOMS: atom_id res chain seq x y z
N PHE A 1 17.76 14.97 -4.07
CA PHE A 1 17.10 13.80 -4.66
C PHE A 1 16.03 14.30 -5.64
N ALA A 2 15.66 13.51 -6.63
CA ALA A 2 14.54 13.81 -7.52
C ALA A 2 13.27 13.09 -7.04
N LEU A 3 12.11 13.66 -7.35
CA LEU A 3 10.81 13.06 -7.06
C LEU A 3 10.03 12.93 -8.36
N GLY A 4 9.33 11.80 -8.49
CA GLY A 4 8.34 11.58 -9.53
C GLY A 4 7.16 10.80 -8.97
N VAL A 5 6.01 10.92 -9.62
CA VAL A 5 4.77 10.24 -9.23
C VAL A 5 4.40 9.25 -10.31
N ALA A 6 4.13 8.01 -9.92
CA ALA A 6 3.67 6.98 -10.84
C ALA A 6 2.34 6.40 -10.37
N THR A 7 1.37 6.31 -11.29
CA THR A 7 0.08 5.66 -11.08
C THR A 7 -0.03 4.46 -12.01
N VAL A 8 -0.48 3.32 -11.48
CA VAL A 8 -0.82 2.15 -12.29
C VAL A 8 -2.33 2.05 -12.43
N ASP A 9 -2.81 2.24 -13.64
CA ASP A 9 -4.21 1.99 -14.01
C ASP A 9 -4.37 0.50 -14.37
N PRO A 10 -5.10 -0.29 -13.55
CA PRO A 10 -5.34 -1.70 -13.80
C PRO A 10 -6.37 -1.96 -14.91
N MET A 11 -6.90 -0.90 -15.53
CA MET A 11 -7.96 -0.90 -16.55
C MET A 11 -9.27 -1.53 -16.06
N SER A 12 -9.58 -1.37 -14.77
CA SER A 12 -10.92 -1.70 -14.27
C SER A 12 -11.91 -0.61 -14.68
N PRO A 13 -13.15 -0.94 -15.06
CA PRO A 13 -14.12 0.02 -15.60
C PRO A 13 -14.40 1.25 -14.72
N GLU A 14 -14.30 1.09 -13.40
CA GLU A 14 -14.69 2.13 -12.42
C GLU A 14 -13.50 2.92 -11.86
N TYR A 15 -12.27 2.69 -12.36
CA TYR A 15 -11.08 3.39 -11.90
C TYR A 15 -10.71 4.54 -12.85
N ASP A 16 -10.74 5.77 -12.34
CA ASP A 16 -10.34 6.96 -13.10
C ASP A 16 -9.21 7.75 -12.39
N PRO A 17 -7.97 7.69 -12.89
CA PRO A 17 -6.86 8.47 -12.35
C PRO A 17 -6.71 9.88 -12.96
N ALA A 18 -7.62 10.30 -13.85
CA ALA A 18 -7.51 11.59 -14.56
C ALA A 18 -7.33 12.81 -13.61
N PRO A 19 -8.01 12.91 -12.45
CA PRO A 19 -7.83 14.03 -11.54
C PRO A 19 -6.43 14.17 -10.95
N LEU A 20 -5.61 13.11 -10.94
CA LEU A 20 -4.27 13.13 -10.35
C LEU A 20 -3.28 13.94 -11.17
N ARG A 21 -3.36 13.89 -12.50
CA ARG A 21 -2.42 14.57 -13.40
C ARG A 21 -2.28 16.08 -13.12
N PRO A 22 -3.37 16.88 -13.16
CA PRO A 22 -3.25 18.31 -12.93
C PRO A 22 -2.75 18.63 -11.51
N ALA A 23 -3.12 17.83 -10.51
CA ALA A 23 -2.66 18.02 -9.14
C ALA A 23 -1.15 17.75 -8.98
N VAL A 24 -0.60 16.76 -9.69
CA VAL A 24 0.84 16.45 -9.67
C VAL A 24 1.63 17.49 -10.45
N GLU A 25 1.17 17.85 -11.66
CA GLU A 25 1.82 18.83 -12.52
C GLU A 25 1.84 20.23 -11.89
N ALA A 26 0.77 20.63 -11.18
CA ALA A 26 0.74 21.88 -10.41
C ALA A 26 1.79 21.96 -9.29
N ARG A 27 2.36 20.82 -8.87
CA ARG A 27 3.45 20.74 -7.89
C ARG A 27 4.84 20.66 -8.55
N GLY A 28 4.92 20.79 -9.88
CA GLY A 28 6.17 20.74 -10.63
C GLY A 28 6.81 19.35 -10.65
N LEU A 29 6.03 18.28 -10.44
CA LEU A 29 6.52 16.91 -10.40
C LEU A 29 6.21 16.17 -11.72
N PRO A 30 7.13 15.33 -12.24
CA PRO A 30 6.84 14.45 -13.36
C PRO A 30 5.80 13.40 -12.96
N TYR A 31 4.84 13.17 -13.85
CA TYR A 31 3.76 12.20 -13.66
C TYR A 31 3.77 11.10 -14.73
N TYR A 32 3.92 9.85 -14.28
CA TYR A 32 3.95 8.66 -15.11
C TYR A 32 2.67 7.85 -14.89
N LEU A 33 1.83 7.76 -15.93
CA LEU A 33 0.61 6.94 -15.90
C LEU A 33 0.88 5.64 -16.68
N GLU A 34 0.98 4.54 -15.96
CA GLU A 34 1.19 3.21 -16.53
C GLU A 34 -0.15 2.47 -16.66
N ARG A 35 -0.58 2.15 -17.88
CA ARG A 35 -1.82 1.41 -18.13
C ARG A 35 -1.50 -0.04 -18.46
N GLN A 36 -2.11 -0.97 -17.73
CA GLN A 36 -2.00 -2.40 -18.01
C GLN A 36 -3.32 -3.08 -17.67
N ASP A 37 -3.79 -3.97 -18.55
CA ASP A 37 -5.00 -4.77 -18.32
C ASP A 37 -4.73 -5.86 -17.27
N ILE A 38 -4.64 -5.43 -16.02
CA ILE A 38 -4.50 -6.30 -14.86
C ILE A 38 -5.86 -6.89 -14.50
N TYR A 39 -6.93 -6.10 -14.66
CA TYR A 39 -8.29 -6.48 -14.35
C TYR A 39 -8.77 -7.68 -15.19
N GLY A 40 -8.65 -7.60 -16.52
CA GLY A 40 -9.06 -8.66 -17.44
C GLY A 40 -8.25 -9.94 -17.25
N ARG A 41 -6.92 -9.82 -17.09
CA ARG A 41 -6.05 -10.99 -16.81
C ARG A 41 -6.42 -11.70 -15.52
N ALA A 42 -6.78 -10.96 -14.49
CA ALA A 42 -7.17 -11.55 -13.21
C ALA A 42 -8.55 -12.26 -13.31
N GLN A 43 -9.47 -11.79 -14.17
CA GLN A 43 -10.75 -12.47 -14.41
C GLN A 43 -10.60 -13.79 -15.17
N GLN A 44 -9.63 -13.87 -16.08
CA GLN A 44 -9.42 -15.04 -16.94
C GLN A 44 -8.71 -16.21 -16.24
N HIS A 45 -7.88 -15.93 -15.22
CA HIS A 45 -6.91 -16.92 -14.74
C HIS A 45 -7.00 -17.24 -13.24
N LEU A 46 -7.89 -16.61 -12.48
CA LEU A 46 -7.89 -16.73 -11.02
C LEU A 46 -9.30 -16.88 -10.43
N GLY A 47 -9.38 -17.67 -9.36
CA GLY A 47 -10.52 -17.62 -8.45
C GLY A 47 -10.56 -16.31 -7.66
N ARG A 48 -11.77 -15.92 -7.22
CA ARG A 48 -12.05 -14.67 -6.49
C ARG A 48 -11.11 -14.35 -5.31
N PRO A 49 -10.76 -15.27 -4.39
CA PRO A 49 -9.88 -14.93 -3.26
C PRO A 49 -8.45 -14.56 -3.67
N SER A 50 -7.99 -14.97 -4.85
CA SER A 50 -6.63 -14.73 -5.36
C SER A 50 -6.51 -13.44 -6.17
N TYR A 51 -7.63 -12.79 -6.48
CA TYR A 51 -7.70 -11.65 -7.40
C TYR A 51 -6.92 -10.45 -6.88
N CYS A 52 -7.19 -10.03 -5.64
CA CYS A 52 -6.59 -8.83 -5.06
C CYS A 52 -5.07 -8.98 -4.85
N SER A 53 -4.61 -10.16 -4.42
CA SER A 53 -3.19 -10.43 -4.20
C SER A 53 -2.42 -10.47 -5.52
N PHE A 54 -3.02 -11.01 -6.59
CA PHE A 54 -2.47 -10.95 -7.93
C PHE A 54 -2.36 -9.51 -8.45
N CYS A 55 -3.46 -8.73 -8.38
CA CYS A 55 -3.48 -7.34 -8.83
C CYS A 55 -2.41 -6.50 -8.11
N ALA A 56 -2.29 -6.64 -6.78
CA ALA A 56 -1.28 -5.94 -6.00
C ALA A 56 0.16 -6.28 -6.41
N ARG A 57 0.42 -7.55 -6.77
CA ARG A 57 1.74 -7.99 -7.27
C ARG A 57 2.03 -7.45 -8.67
N MET A 58 1.05 -7.47 -9.57
CA MET A 58 1.18 -6.93 -10.92
C MET A 58 1.46 -5.42 -10.89
N ARG A 59 0.65 -4.65 -10.15
CA ARG A 59 0.87 -3.20 -9.97
C ARG A 59 2.27 -2.88 -9.47
N ARG A 60 2.78 -3.67 -8.52
CA ARG A 60 4.15 -3.51 -8.01
C ARG A 60 5.21 -3.76 -9.06
N GLY A 61 5.04 -4.79 -9.91
CA GLY A 61 5.93 -5.07 -11.02
C GLY A 61 5.99 -3.91 -12.03
N VAL A 62 4.84 -3.32 -12.35
CA VAL A 62 4.74 -2.14 -13.21
C VAL A 62 5.46 -0.94 -12.60
N LEU A 63 5.25 -0.66 -11.31
CA LEU A 63 5.95 0.42 -10.60
C LEU A 63 7.47 0.22 -10.59
N TYR A 64 7.95 -1.02 -10.43
CA TYR A 64 9.38 -1.32 -10.51
C TYR A 64 9.94 -1.06 -11.90
N ALA A 65 9.21 -1.48 -12.95
CA ALA A 65 9.61 -1.23 -14.33
C ALA A 65 9.66 0.28 -14.64
N CYS A 66 8.65 1.04 -14.21
CA CYS A 66 8.62 2.49 -14.33
C CYS A 66 9.81 3.14 -13.60
N ALA A 67 10.06 2.75 -12.34
CA ALA A 67 11.18 3.29 -11.58
C ALA A 67 12.53 3.06 -12.29
N ARG A 68 12.75 1.85 -12.83
CA ARG A 68 13.97 1.50 -13.59
C ARG A 68 14.10 2.31 -14.87
N ARG A 69 13.02 2.39 -15.66
CA ARG A 69 12.99 3.10 -16.94
C ARG A 69 13.31 4.58 -16.78
N GLU A 70 12.81 5.19 -15.71
CA GLU A 70 12.98 6.63 -15.42
C GLU A 70 14.19 6.93 -14.52
N GLY A 71 14.99 5.93 -14.16
CA GLY A 71 16.22 6.11 -13.37
C GLY A 71 16.04 6.34 -11.87
N TYR A 72 14.88 6.02 -11.29
CA TYR A 72 14.67 6.06 -9.84
C TYR A 72 15.18 4.80 -9.15
N ASN A 73 15.78 4.96 -7.97
CA ASN A 73 16.31 3.87 -7.15
C ASN A 73 15.54 3.65 -5.83
N VAL A 74 14.53 4.48 -5.55
CA VAL A 74 13.65 4.37 -4.37
C VAL A 74 12.19 4.46 -4.79
N LEU A 75 11.39 3.46 -4.43
CA LEU A 75 9.94 3.47 -4.55
C LEU A 75 9.30 3.75 -3.19
N ALA A 76 8.64 4.88 -3.05
CA ALA A 76 7.84 5.21 -1.87
C ALA A 76 6.40 4.74 -2.07
N LEU A 77 5.87 3.98 -1.13
CA LEU A 77 4.48 3.53 -1.12
C LEU A 77 3.73 4.16 0.06
N GLY A 78 2.53 4.67 -0.20
CA GLY A 78 1.72 5.44 0.75
C GLY A 78 0.99 4.61 1.81
N GLN A 79 1.40 3.36 2.09
CA GLN A 79 0.71 2.55 3.11
C GLN A 79 0.89 3.15 4.51
N HIS A 80 -0.21 3.25 5.24
CA HIS A 80 -0.29 3.82 6.58
C HIS A 80 -0.35 2.74 7.67
N LEU A 81 -0.28 3.13 8.95
CA LEU A 81 -0.26 2.21 10.10
C LEU A 81 -1.47 1.27 10.10
N ASP A 82 -2.64 1.76 9.70
CA ASP A 82 -3.85 0.95 9.62
C ASP A 82 -3.71 -0.19 8.58
N ASP A 83 -3.11 0.05 7.42
CA ASP A 83 -2.85 -1.01 6.42
C ASP A 83 -1.93 -2.10 6.97
N LEU A 84 -0.93 -1.70 7.75
CA LEU A 84 0.02 -2.61 8.39
C LEU A 84 -0.65 -3.43 9.49
N ALA A 85 -1.53 -2.83 10.28
CA ALA A 85 -2.33 -3.54 11.28
C ALA A 85 -3.26 -4.54 10.60
N GLU A 86 -4.00 -4.13 9.57
CA GLU A 86 -4.85 -5.03 8.80
C GLU A 86 -4.04 -6.20 8.23
N SER A 87 -2.89 -5.94 7.60
CA SER A 87 -2.01 -6.99 7.07
C SER A 87 -1.45 -7.91 8.15
N PHE A 88 -1.22 -7.41 9.37
CA PHE A 88 -0.81 -8.22 10.50
C PHE A 88 -1.93 -9.20 10.92
N PHE A 89 -3.14 -8.70 11.11
CA PHE A 89 -4.29 -9.53 11.49
C PHE A 89 -4.70 -10.51 10.38
N MET A 90 -4.60 -10.10 9.12
CA MET A 90 -4.79 -11.01 7.99
C MET A 90 -3.78 -12.17 8.02
N SER A 91 -2.50 -11.89 8.30
CA SER A 91 -1.48 -12.94 8.41
C SER A 91 -1.71 -13.83 9.64
N LEU A 92 -2.12 -13.22 10.76
CA LEU A 92 -2.39 -13.92 12.00
C LEU A 92 -3.59 -14.88 11.88
N PHE A 93 -4.71 -14.42 11.35
CA PHE A 93 -5.97 -15.17 11.32
C PHE A 93 -6.01 -16.22 10.20
N TYR A 94 -5.48 -15.91 9.02
CA TYR A 94 -5.64 -16.77 7.83
C TYR A 94 -4.35 -17.48 7.41
N ASN A 95 -3.19 -17.08 7.93
CA ASN A 95 -1.91 -17.74 7.63
C ASN A 95 -1.22 -18.33 8.87
N GLY A 96 -1.66 -18.01 10.09
CA GLY A 96 -0.99 -18.44 11.31
C GLY A 96 0.40 -17.85 11.49
N GLU A 97 0.68 -16.69 10.88
CA GLU A 97 2.02 -16.08 10.86
C GLU A 97 2.06 -14.73 11.60
N LEU A 98 3.09 -14.53 12.42
CA LEU A 98 3.44 -13.21 12.97
C LEU A 98 4.20 -12.38 11.94
N ARG A 99 3.45 -11.79 10.99
CA ARG A 99 4.01 -11.07 9.85
C ARG A 99 3.16 -9.85 9.49
N THR A 100 3.82 -8.75 9.10
CA THR A 100 3.18 -7.60 8.45
C THR A 100 4.07 -7.07 7.32
N MET A 101 3.66 -6.00 6.64
CA MET A 101 4.46 -5.34 5.62
C MET A 101 5.75 -4.76 6.22
N LYS A 102 6.88 -5.03 5.56
CA LYS A 102 8.17 -4.41 5.89
C LYS A 102 8.13 -2.93 5.53
N VAL A 103 8.58 -2.03 6.41
CA VAL A 103 8.59 -0.59 6.11
C VAL A 103 9.70 -0.16 5.16
N HIS A 104 10.75 -0.95 5.11
CA HIS A 104 11.92 -0.72 4.28
C HIS A 104 12.45 -2.09 3.83
N TYR A 105 12.80 -2.22 2.56
CA TYR A 105 13.55 -3.37 2.04
C TYR A 105 14.18 -3.04 0.68
N ARG A 106 15.22 -3.76 0.31
CA ARG A 106 15.76 -3.76 -1.06
C ARG A 106 15.12 -4.91 -1.84
N VAL A 107 14.75 -4.67 -3.10
CA VAL A 107 14.22 -5.74 -3.96
C VAL A 107 15.31 -6.78 -4.24
N ARG A 108 14.90 -7.98 -4.69
CA ARG A 108 15.81 -9.12 -4.86
C ARG A 108 16.94 -8.81 -5.86
N GLU A 109 16.65 -8.06 -6.91
CA GLU A 109 17.61 -7.64 -7.93
C GLU A 109 18.64 -6.63 -7.39
N GLY A 110 18.42 -6.07 -6.21
CA GLY A 110 19.37 -5.19 -5.55
C GLY A 110 19.35 -3.74 -6.03
N ASP A 111 18.59 -3.41 -7.07
CA ASP A 111 18.61 -2.10 -7.73
C ASP A 111 17.61 -1.08 -7.15
N LEU A 112 16.46 -1.55 -6.66
CA LEU A 112 15.42 -0.71 -6.06
C LEU A 112 15.28 -0.90 -4.55
N ARG A 113 15.02 0.22 -3.86
CA ARG A 113 14.67 0.26 -2.44
C ARG A 113 13.21 0.64 -2.28
N VAL A 114 12.44 -0.11 -1.51
CA VAL A 114 11.04 0.20 -1.23
C VAL A 114 10.92 0.75 0.18
N ILE A 115 10.24 1.89 0.33
CA ILE A 115 9.98 2.54 1.62
C ILE A 115 8.49 2.83 1.82
N ARG A 116 8.06 2.91 3.08
CA ARG A 116 6.71 3.31 3.50
C ARG A 116 6.79 4.46 4.49
N PRO A 117 6.89 5.71 4.02
CA PRO A 117 7.06 6.88 4.90
C PRO A 117 5.89 7.08 5.87
N LEU A 118 4.69 6.65 5.48
CA LEU A 118 3.45 6.84 6.24
C LEU A 118 3.15 5.71 7.22
N ALA A 119 4.05 4.73 7.40
CA ALA A 119 3.78 3.54 8.21
C ALA A 119 3.43 3.81 9.68
N TYR A 120 3.68 5.02 10.19
CA TYR A 120 3.31 5.45 11.55
C TYR A 120 2.12 6.41 11.59
N CYS A 121 1.67 6.90 10.43
CA CYS A 121 0.49 7.74 10.30
C CYS A 121 -0.77 6.88 10.35
N ARG A 122 -1.84 7.42 10.94
CA ARG A 122 -3.16 6.79 10.92
C ARG A 122 -3.93 7.19 9.66
N GLU A 123 -4.81 6.31 9.20
CA GLU A 123 -5.69 6.57 8.05
C GLU A 123 -6.50 7.87 8.22
N ARG A 124 -6.98 8.14 9.45
CA ARG A 124 -7.67 9.40 9.75
C ARG A 124 -6.80 10.63 9.47
N GLN A 125 -5.52 10.58 9.78
CA GLN A 125 -4.61 11.71 9.56
C GLN A 125 -4.35 11.94 8.07
N THR A 126 -4.26 10.87 7.27
CA THR A 126 -4.09 10.98 5.82
C THR A 126 -5.36 11.52 5.15
N ARG A 127 -6.55 11.13 5.65
CA ARG A 127 -7.83 11.68 5.19
C ARG A 127 -7.96 13.16 5.54
N ASP A 128 -7.77 13.52 6.81
CA ASP A 128 -7.88 14.92 7.28
C ASP A 128 -6.92 15.82 6.48
N PHE A 129 -5.72 15.34 6.18
CA PHE A 129 -4.75 16.06 5.35
C PHE A 129 -5.23 16.22 3.89
N ALA A 130 -5.77 15.17 3.28
CA ALA A 130 -6.28 15.23 1.91
C ALA A 130 -7.44 16.23 1.78
N GLU A 131 -8.37 16.23 2.74
CA GLU A 131 -9.48 17.17 2.82
C GLU A 131 -8.98 18.61 3.01
N ALA A 132 -8.11 18.85 3.99
CA ALA A 132 -7.60 20.18 4.31
C ALA A 132 -6.78 20.81 3.18
N THR A 133 -6.16 19.99 2.32
CA THR A 133 -5.30 20.46 1.22
C THR A 133 -5.99 20.39 -0.16
N GLY A 134 -7.24 19.93 -0.22
CA GLY A 134 -7.97 19.75 -1.48
C GLY A 134 -7.29 18.77 -2.44
N LEU A 135 -6.61 17.74 -1.90
CA LEU A 135 -6.00 16.70 -2.74
C LEU A 135 -7.08 15.84 -3.39
N PRO A 136 -6.99 15.53 -4.69
CA PRO A 136 -7.92 14.61 -5.33
C PRO A 136 -7.75 13.21 -4.74
N VAL A 137 -8.85 12.65 -4.25
CA VAL A 137 -8.92 11.27 -3.76
C VAL A 137 -9.64 10.43 -4.80
N ILE A 138 -8.96 9.41 -5.32
CA ILE A 138 -9.56 8.45 -6.25
C ILE A 138 -10.08 7.27 -5.44
N PRO A 139 -11.40 7.02 -5.42
CA PRO A 139 -11.92 5.81 -4.80
C PRO A 139 -11.46 4.59 -5.62
N GLU A 140 -10.82 3.62 -4.97
CA GLU A 140 -10.61 2.31 -5.60
C GLU A 140 -11.99 1.67 -5.69
N ASN A 141 -12.54 1.53 -6.90
CA ASN A 141 -13.88 0.98 -7.15
C ASN A 141 -13.80 -0.34 -7.94
N CYS A 142 -12.80 -1.18 -7.68
CA CYS A 142 -12.65 -2.42 -8.44
C CYS A 142 -13.90 -3.32 -8.26
N PRO A 143 -14.71 -3.61 -9.30
CA PRO A 143 -15.97 -4.33 -9.14
C PRO A 143 -15.79 -5.71 -8.49
N ALA A 144 -14.64 -6.35 -8.72
CA ALA A 144 -14.27 -7.63 -8.12
C ALA A 144 -14.01 -7.53 -6.59
N CYS A 145 -13.62 -6.36 -6.09
CA CYS A 145 -13.39 -6.09 -4.67
C CYS A 145 -14.66 -5.68 -3.91
N PHE A 146 -15.64 -5.05 -4.59
CA PHE A 146 -16.86 -4.53 -3.96
C PHE A 146 -18.07 -5.46 -4.03
N ALA A 147 -18.08 -6.43 -4.95
CA ALA A 147 -19.18 -7.39 -5.05
C ALA A 147 -19.35 -8.27 -3.79
N HIS A 148 -18.33 -8.38 -2.93
CA HIS A 148 -18.39 -9.11 -1.67
C HIS A 148 -17.53 -8.44 -0.59
N PRO A 149 -17.95 -8.41 0.69
CA PRO A 149 -17.11 -7.98 1.79
C PRO A 149 -15.81 -8.78 1.80
N THR A 150 -14.67 -8.10 1.69
CA THR A 150 -13.37 -8.76 1.77
C THR A 150 -13.01 -9.04 3.22
N GLU A 151 -12.19 -10.07 3.47
CA GLU A 151 -11.61 -10.32 4.79
C GLU A 151 -10.88 -9.09 5.35
N ARG A 152 -10.28 -8.29 4.46
CA ARG A 152 -9.64 -7.01 4.84
C ARG A 152 -10.67 -6.00 5.38
N ALA A 153 -11.83 -5.88 4.75
CA ALA A 153 -12.91 -5.01 5.24
C ALA A 153 -13.46 -5.48 6.60
N TYR A 154 -13.57 -6.80 6.80
CA TYR A 154 -13.90 -7.37 8.10
C TYR A 154 -12.87 -7.00 9.17
N VAL A 155 -11.57 -7.22 8.91
CA VAL A 155 -10.49 -6.87 9.84
C VAL A 155 -10.46 -5.37 10.14
N LYS A 156 -10.66 -4.50 9.14
CA LYS A 156 -10.75 -3.06 9.33
C LYS A 156 -11.87 -2.69 10.31
N THR A 157 -13.05 -3.29 10.14
CA THR A 157 -14.20 -3.07 11.01
C THR A 157 -13.92 -3.55 12.44
N LEU A 158 -13.32 -4.73 12.59
CA LEU A 158 -12.92 -5.30 13.88
C LEU A 158 -11.94 -4.38 14.62
N LEU A 159 -10.92 -3.86 13.93
CA LEU A 159 -9.93 -2.96 14.50
C LEU A 159 -10.56 -1.62 14.94
N ALA A 160 -11.48 -1.08 14.14
CA ALA A 160 -12.20 0.15 14.49
C ALA A 160 -13.06 -0.04 15.75
N GLN A 161 -13.77 -1.17 15.86
CA GLN A 161 -14.56 -1.50 17.06
C GLN A 161 -13.68 -1.61 18.31
N GLN A 162 -12.52 -2.26 18.19
CA GLN A 162 -11.58 -2.40 19.30
C GLN A 162 -10.88 -1.09 19.66
N GLU A 163 -10.62 -0.21 18.71
CA GLU A 163 -10.10 1.13 19.00
C GLU A 163 -11.14 2.01 19.71
N ALA A 164 -12.42 1.90 19.33
CA ALA A 164 -13.50 2.60 20.03
C ALA A 164 -13.57 2.20 21.52
N ARG A 165 -13.25 0.94 21.84
CA ARG A 165 -13.16 0.44 23.21
C ARG A 165 -11.87 0.86 23.92
N ASP A 166 -10.72 0.79 23.25
CA ASP A 166 -9.42 1.23 23.79
C ASP A 166 -8.68 2.11 22.77
N PRO A 167 -8.71 3.45 22.95
CA PRO A 167 -8.02 4.40 22.06
C PRO A 167 -6.50 4.20 21.97
N ARG A 168 -5.90 3.38 22.85
CA ARG A 168 -4.47 3.05 22.81
C ARG A 168 -4.16 1.91 21.85
N LEU A 169 -5.16 1.22 21.29
CA LEU A 169 -5.00 0.01 20.46
C LEU A 169 -3.88 0.17 19.42
N PHE A 170 -3.97 1.16 18.54
CA PHE A 170 -2.99 1.33 17.46
C PHE A 170 -1.59 1.70 17.96
N ARG A 171 -1.48 2.37 19.11
CA ARG A 171 -0.18 2.59 19.76
C ARG A 171 0.45 1.27 20.21
N GLN A 172 -0.36 0.38 20.79
CA GLN A 172 0.07 -0.94 21.24
C GLN A 172 0.40 -1.85 20.04
N LEU A 173 -0.45 -1.88 19.02
CA LEU A 173 -0.21 -2.63 17.78
C LEU A 173 1.07 -2.18 17.08
N ARG A 174 1.30 -0.86 16.95
CA ARG A 174 2.56 -0.34 16.38
C ARG A 174 3.77 -0.86 17.15
N ARG A 175 3.73 -0.84 18.49
CA ARG A 175 4.83 -1.33 19.33
C ARG A 175 5.05 -2.83 19.14
N ALA A 176 3.98 -3.63 19.04
CA ALA A 176 4.06 -5.07 18.80
C ALA A 176 4.59 -5.40 17.40
N MET A 177 4.21 -4.61 16.39
CA MET A 177 4.60 -4.82 15.00
C MET A 177 6.00 -4.29 14.69
N LEU A 178 6.58 -3.39 15.49
CA LEU A 178 7.86 -2.74 15.20
C LEU A 178 9.00 -3.73 14.86
N PRO A 179 9.21 -4.84 15.61
CA PRO A 179 10.21 -5.83 15.22
C PRO A 179 9.88 -6.52 13.89
N LEU A 180 8.60 -6.75 13.60
CA LEU A 180 8.13 -7.39 12.37
C LEU A 180 8.28 -6.49 11.15
N MET A 181 8.10 -5.18 11.32
CA MET A 181 8.25 -4.16 10.29
C MET A 181 9.70 -4.04 9.79
N ALA A 182 10.67 -4.39 10.64
CA ALA A 182 12.09 -4.32 10.35
C ALA A 182 12.73 -5.66 9.94
N ARG A 183 11.99 -6.78 10.00
CA ARG A 183 12.53 -8.11 9.67
C ARG A 183 13.11 -8.17 8.24
N GLY A 184 14.36 -8.58 8.11
CA GLY A 184 15.07 -8.72 6.83
C GLY A 184 15.60 -7.41 6.24
N LEU A 185 15.85 -6.41 7.09
CA LEU A 185 16.82 -5.36 6.82
C LEU A 185 18.22 -5.89 7.15
N PRO A 186 19.24 -5.70 6.28
CA PRO A 186 20.59 -6.17 6.56
C PRO A 186 21.26 -5.62 7.83
N GLN A 187 20.68 -4.64 8.53
CA GLN A 187 21.30 -3.99 9.71
C GLN A 187 20.22 -3.57 10.72
N LEU A 188 19.84 -4.50 11.60
CA LEU A 188 19.50 -4.26 13.02
C LEU A 188 20.04 -5.41 13.90
N GLU A 189 20.98 -6.20 13.38
CA GLU A 189 21.70 -7.25 14.15
C GLU A 189 23.05 -6.75 14.69
N GLU A 190 23.52 -5.58 14.24
CA GLU A 190 24.71 -4.90 14.75
C GLU A 190 24.29 -3.55 15.35
N GLY A 191 24.41 -3.42 16.68
CA GLY A 191 24.16 -2.15 17.38
C GLY A 191 22.89 -2.11 18.21
N ARG A 192 22.77 -3.02 19.18
CA ARG A 192 22.07 -2.71 20.43
C ARG A 192 23.16 -2.35 21.45
N PRO A 193 23.10 -1.20 22.16
CA PRO A 193 23.84 -1.07 23.41
C PRO A 193 23.38 -2.14 24.42
#